data_AF-A0A948FSN8-F1
#
_entry.id   AF-A0A948FSN8-F1
#
_cell.length_a   1.000
_cell.length_b   1.000
_cell.length_c   1.000
_cell.angle_alpha   90.00
_cell.angle_beta   90.00
_cell.angle_gamma   90.00
#
_symmetry.space_group_name_H-M   'P 1'
#
loop_
_entity.id
_entity.type
_entity.pdbx_description
1 polymer ?
#
loop_
_entity_poly.entity_id
_entity_poly.type
_entity_poly.pdbx_seq_one_letter_code
_entity_poly.pdbx_strand_id
1 'polypeptide(L)' 'MEKRRLVLTFPASLVGEPITYKLVKDYDIIINILKAQITQEEEGKLVVDLQGNANNLKDA' A
#
# COMPACT_ATOMS: atom_id res chain seq x y z
N MET A 1 13.55 -4.34 -11.56
CA MET A 1 12.46 -3.96 -10.64
C MET A 1 12.44 -4.97 -9.51
N GLU A 2 12.40 -4.50 -8.28
CA GLU A 2 12.30 -5.33 -7.08
C GLU A 2 10.84 -5.58 -6.72
N LYS A 3 10.60 -6.65 -5.96
CA LYS A 3 9.28 -6.99 -5.41
C LYS A 3 9.38 -7.19 -3.90
N ARG A 4 8.42 -6.67 -3.15
CA ARG A 4 8.32 -6.85 -1.70
C ARG A 4 6.89 -7.17 -1.30
N ARG A 5 6.72 -8.22 -0.52
CA ARG A 5 5.45 -8.57 0.10
C ARG A 5 5.33 -7.88 1.45
N LEU A 6 4.26 -7.13 1.65
CA LEU A 6 4.03 -6.37 2.87
C LEU A 6 2.58 -6.51 3.34
N VAL A 7 2.39 -6.24 4.62
CA VAL A 7 1.07 -6.04 5.22
C VAL A 7 0.98 -4.57 5.59
N LEU A 8 0.12 -3.84 4.90
CA LEU A 8 -0.20 -2.45 5.20
C LEU A 8 -1.36 -2.43 6.18
N THR A 9 -1.16 -1.83 7.34
CA THR A 9 -2.19 -1.63 8.36
C THR A 9 -2.51 -0.13 8.45
N PHE A 10 -3.78 0.21 8.26
CA PHE A 10 -4.31 1.56 8.29
C PHE A 10 -5.17 1.73 9.53
N PRO A 11 -4.91 2.72 10.39
CA PRO A 11 -5.86 3.11 11.43
C PRO A 11 -7.14 3.65 10.79
N ALA A 12 -8.27 3.61 11.51
CA ALA A 12 -9.57 4.12 11.03
C ALA A 12 -9.50 5.50 10.36
N SER A 13 -8.68 6.42 10.90
CA SER A 13 -8.50 7.77 10.36
C SER A 13 -7.87 7.83 8.95
N LEU A 14 -7.16 6.79 8.53
CA LEU A 14 -6.48 6.74 7.23
C LEU A 14 -7.16 5.78 6.24
N VAL A 15 -8.20 5.06 6.65
CA VAL A 15 -8.93 4.11 5.77
C VAL A 15 -9.55 4.82 4.56
N GLY A 16 -10.01 6.06 4.73
CA GLY A 16 -10.57 6.87 3.64
C GLY A 16 -9.54 7.60 2.78
N GLU A 17 -8.26 7.58 3.17
CA GLU A 17 -7.21 8.31 2.47
C GLU A 17 -6.70 7.54 1.25
N PRO A 18 -6.41 8.19 0.11
CA PRO A 18 -5.96 7.54 -1.12
C PRO A 18 -4.47 7.16 -1.07
N ILE A 19 -4.03 6.46 -0.03
CA ILE A 19 -2.61 6.15 0.22
C ILE A 19 -2.03 5.27 -0.89
N THR A 20 -2.75 4.22 -1.30
CA THR A 20 -2.31 3.34 -2.39
C THR A 20 -2.19 4.07 -3.72
N TYR A 21 -3.07 5.05 -3.98
CA TYR A 21 -2.95 5.91 -5.16
C TYR A 21 -1.69 6.77 -5.11
N LYS A 22 -1.37 7.39 -3.96
CA LYS A 22 -0.14 8.19 -3.79
C LYS A 22 1.11 7.35 -4.02
N LEU A 23 1.14 6.12 -3.52
CA LEU A 23 2.24 5.17 -3.80
C LEU A 23 2.42 4.91 -5.30
N VAL A 24 1.33 4.76 -6.06
CA VAL A 24 1.41 4.61 -7.52
C VAL A 24 1.86 5.91 -8.18
N LYS A 25 1.27 7.04 -7.80
CA LYS A 25 1.43 8.32 -8.52
C LYS A 25 2.77 9.00 -8.24
N ASP A 26 3.19 9.00 -6.98
CA ASP A 26 4.34 9.78 -6.51
C ASP A 26 5.62 8.94 -6.55
N TYR A 27 5.49 7.61 -6.43
CA TYR A 27 6.63 6.69 -6.37
C TYR A 27 6.67 5.66 -7.51
N ASP A 28 5.75 5.70 -8.49
CA ASP A 28 5.73 4.75 -9.60
C ASP A 28 5.77 3.27 -9.12
N ILE A 29 5.07 2.99 -8.03
CA ILE A 29 4.98 1.65 -7.44
C ILE A 29 3.75 0.94 -7.99
N ILE A 30 3.96 -0.25 -8.54
CA ILE A 30 2.89 -1.17 -8.89
C ILE A 30 2.46 -1.91 -7.62
N ILE A 31 1.17 -1.88 -7.32
CA ILE A 31 0.58 -2.56 -6.17
C ILE A 31 -0.29 -3.70 -6.65
N ASN A 32 -0.01 -4.91 -6.18
CA ASN A 32 -0.89 -6.06 -6.35
C ASN A 32 -1.50 -6.43 -5.00
N ILE A 33 -2.83 -6.31 -4.87
CA ILE A 33 -3.54 -6.61 -3.62
C ILE A 33 -3.88 -8.11 -3.59
N LEU A 34 -3.31 -8.82 -2.61
CA LEU A 34 -3.55 -10.26 -2.40
C LEU A 34 -4.74 -10.50 -1.47
N LYS A 35 -4.92 -9.62 -0.48
CA LYS A 35 -6.05 -9.66 0.46
C LYS A 35 -6.32 -8.26 1.02
N ALA A 36 -7.58 -7.90 1.16
CA ALA A 36 -8.01 -6.66 1.81
C ALA A 36 -9.08 -6.98 2.86
N GLN A 37 -8.97 -6.35 4.02
CA GLN A 37 -10.02 -6.28 5.03
C GLN A 37 -10.12 -4.81 5.45
N ILE A 38 -11.30 -4.22 5.32
CA ILE A 38 -11.50 -2.80 5.60
C ILE A 38 -12.79 -2.65 6.39
N THR A 39 -12.68 -2.08 7.58
CA THR A 39 -13.83 -1.68 8.41
C THR A 39 -13.76 -0.17 8.62
N GLN A 40 -14.82 0.57 8.28
CA GLN A 40 -14.82 2.05 8.30
C GLN A 40 -14.53 2.67 9.68
N GLU A 41 -14.75 1.94 10.76
CA GLU A 41 -14.65 2.45 12.14
C GLU A 41 -13.46 1.89 12.95
N GLU A 42 -12.74 0.89 12.41
CA GLU A 42 -11.74 0.14 13.18
C GLU A 42 -10.35 0.23 12.53
N GLU A 43 -10.13 -0.51 11.46
CA GLU A 43 -8.84 -0.59 10.77
C GLU A 43 -9.00 -1.11 9.34
N GLY A 44 -8.01 -0.79 8.51
CA GLY A 44 -7.80 -1.41 7.22
C GLY A 44 -6.54 -2.27 7.25
N LYS A 45 -6.60 -3.48 6.69
CA LYS A 45 -5.45 -4.37 6.52
C LYS A 45 -5.37 -4.87 5.09
N LEU A 46 -4.26 -4.58 4.44
CA LEU A 46 -3.99 -4.91 3.05
C LEU A 46 -2.72 -5.77 2.98
N VAL A 47 -2.85 -6.99 2.47
CA VAL A 47 -1.71 -7.83 2.10
C VAL A 47 -1.42 -7.55 0.62
N VAL A 48 -0.22 -7.06 0.33
CA VAL A 48 0.14 -6.59 -1.01
C VAL A 48 1.52 -7.08 -1.43
N ASP A 49 1.69 -7.26 -2.74
CA ASP A 49 3.00 -7.28 -3.37
C ASP A 49 3.25 -5.91 -4.01
N LEU A 50 4.27 -5.19 -3.55
CA LEU A 50 4.75 -3.95 -4.16
C LEU A 50 5.84 -4.28 -5.17
N GLN A 51 5.82 -3.63 -6.32
CA GLN A 51 6.86 -3.73 -7.35
C GLN A 51 7.27 -2.34 -7.82
N GLY A 52 8.57 -2.09 -7.86
CA GLY A 52 9.12 -0.79 -8.29
C GLY A 52 10.62 -0.86 -8.51
N ASN A 53 11.23 0.29 -8.81
CA ASN A 53 12.69 0.39 -8.76
C ASN A 53 13.16 0.42 -7.28
N ALA A 54 14.45 0.16 -7.04
CA ALA A 54 14.99 0.04 -5.69
C ALA A 54 14.90 1.33 -4.86
N ASN A 55 15.07 2.50 -5.52
CA ASN A 55 15.03 3.80 -4.85
C ASN A 55 13.61 4.16 -4.44
N ASN A 56 12.65 4.02 -5.35
CA ASN A 56 11.24 4.31 -5.10
C ASN A 56 10.66 3.42 -4.00
N LEU A 57 11.02 2.13 -3.96
CA LEU A 57 10.60 1.22 -2.88
C LEU A 57 11.26 1.52 -1.52
N LYS A 58 12.33 2.32 -1.50
CA LYS A 58 13.00 2.75 -0.28
C LYS A 58 12.47 4.09 0.23
N ASP A 59 12.09 4.98 -0.68
CA ASP A 59 11.64 6.34 -0.37
C ASP A 59 10.13 6.41 -0.07
N ALA A 60 9.37 5.39 -0.47
CA ALA A 60 7.95 5.20 -0.17
C ALA A 60 7.71 4.66 1.24
#